data_AF-A0A967SL35-F1
#
_entry.id   AF-A0A967SL35-F1
#
_cell.length_a   1.000
_cell.length_b   1.000
_cell.length_c   1.000
_cell.angle_alpha   90.00
_cell.angle_beta   90.00
_cell.angle_gamma   90.00
#
_symmetry.space_group_name_H-M   'P 1'
#
loop_
_entity.id
_entity.type
_entity.pdbx_description
1 polymer ?
#
loop_
_entity_poly.entity_id
_entity_poly.type
_entity_poly.pdbx_seq_one_letter_code
_entity_poly.pdbx_strand_id
1 'polypeptide(L)'
;GREPGSRLITEAVAWQYATRVVQTYAGPMDQVDYAPATVAEKVLGLHGQLAGHLVSPEQVREHAMALRESVDALPTVARMRGPYYADVRRVLDVQDARAQLLPLVEAFRQLKADAEVVDFADQAELAARLAESFPEVGAAERERFAVVLLDEYQDTSHAQLVLLRALFGEGHPVTAVGDPCQSIYGWR
;
A
#
# COMPACT_ATOMS: atom_id res chain seq x y z
N GLY A 1 7.67 19.30 1.74
CA GLY A 1 7.01 19.43 0.43
C GLY A 1 7.65 18.48 -0.54
N ARG A 2 6.99 18.13 -1.65
CA ARG A 2 7.58 17.33 -2.75
C ARG A 2 7.94 18.27 -3.89
N GLU A 3 9.09 18.04 -4.52
CA GLU A 3 9.60 18.89 -5.58
C GLU A 3 8.77 18.70 -6.88
N PRO A 4 8.36 19.80 -7.55
CA PRO A 4 7.58 19.75 -8.80
C PRO A 4 8.26 18.98 -9.94
N GLY A 5 9.58 18.78 -9.88
CA GLY A 5 10.38 18.08 -10.88
C GLY A 5 10.54 16.57 -10.66
N SER A 6 9.80 15.97 -9.70
CA SER A 6 9.97 14.56 -9.37
C SER A 6 9.75 13.66 -10.60
N ARG A 7 10.72 12.80 -10.92
CA ARG A 7 10.69 11.99 -12.15
C ARG A 7 9.93 10.68 -11.92
N LEU A 8 8.95 10.39 -12.78
CA LEU A 8 8.27 9.10 -12.81
C LEU A 8 9.24 7.99 -13.24
N ILE A 9 9.31 6.92 -12.45
CA ILE A 9 10.15 5.74 -12.72
C ILE A 9 9.31 4.54 -13.17
N THR A 10 9.91 3.68 -13.99
CA THR A 10 9.29 2.42 -14.44
C THR A 10 9.38 1.35 -13.35
N GLU A 11 8.58 0.28 -13.48
CA GLU A 11 8.65 -0.87 -12.57
C GLU A 11 10.05 -1.49 -12.49
N ALA A 12 10.77 -1.56 -13.63
CA ALA A 12 12.13 -2.08 -13.67
C ALA A 12 13.11 -1.21 -12.85
N VAL A 13 12.94 0.12 -12.88
CA VAL A 13 13.75 1.03 -12.07
C VAL A 13 13.33 0.93 -10.61
N ALA A 14 12.03 0.87 -10.30
CA ALA A 14 11.55 0.66 -8.93
C ALA A 14 12.13 -0.63 -8.33
N TRP A 15 12.20 -1.71 -9.13
CA TRP A 15 12.84 -2.96 -8.74
C TRP A 15 14.33 -2.79 -8.40
N GLN A 16 15.10 -2.03 -9.18
CA GLN A 16 16.50 -1.74 -8.87
C GLN A 16 16.66 -1.03 -7.52
N TYR A 17 15.77 -0.10 -7.19
CA TYR A 17 15.75 0.59 -5.89
C TYR A 17 15.43 -0.39 -4.76
N ALA A 18 14.41 -1.23 -4.93
CA ALA A 18 14.05 -2.26 -3.94
C ALA A 18 15.20 -3.25 -3.71
N THR A 19 15.82 -3.76 -4.78
CA THR A 19 16.98 -4.66 -4.67
C THR A 19 18.15 -4.01 -3.94
N ARG A 20 18.44 -2.73 -4.21
CA ARG A 20 19.47 -1.99 -3.50
C ARG A 20 19.18 -1.93 -2.00
N VAL A 21 17.95 -1.62 -1.61
CA VAL A 21 17.54 -1.61 -0.20
C VAL A 21 17.75 -2.98 0.44
N VAL A 22 17.30 -4.06 -0.20
CA VAL A 22 17.49 -5.44 0.30
C VAL A 22 18.98 -5.75 0.51
N GLN A 23 19.85 -5.36 -0.43
CA GLN A 23 21.29 -5.63 -0.37
C GLN A 23 22.01 -4.84 0.74
N THR A 24 21.51 -3.64 1.08
CA THR A 24 22.13 -2.77 2.09
C THR A 24 21.48 -2.87 3.47
N TYR A 25 20.36 -3.57 3.60
CA TYR A 25 19.63 -3.69 4.86
C TYR A 25 20.39 -4.59 5.84
N ALA A 26 20.64 -4.07 7.04
CA ALA A 26 21.37 -4.76 8.11
C ALA A 26 20.51 -5.02 9.36
N GLY A 27 19.20 -4.77 9.28
CA GLY A 27 18.27 -5.02 10.38
C GLY A 27 17.84 -6.49 10.49
N PRO A 28 17.01 -6.81 11.49
CA PRO A 28 16.49 -8.17 11.70
C PRO A 28 15.70 -8.68 10.49
N MET A 29 15.95 -9.93 10.11
CA MET A 29 15.28 -10.67 9.02
C MET A 29 15.07 -12.15 9.39
N ASP A 30 15.11 -12.49 10.69
CA ASP A 30 14.99 -13.86 11.20
C ASP A 30 13.61 -14.51 10.97
N GLN A 31 12.58 -13.70 10.70
CA GLN A 31 11.24 -14.16 10.35
C GLN A 31 11.01 -14.24 8.83
N VAL A 32 12.01 -13.89 8.02
CA VAL A 32 11.91 -13.81 6.57
C VAL A 32 12.75 -14.89 5.90
N ASP A 33 12.12 -16.03 5.59
CA ASP A 33 12.74 -17.15 4.87
C ASP A 33 12.50 -17.03 3.35
N TYR A 34 12.91 -15.91 2.75
CA TYR A 34 12.77 -15.66 1.32
C TYR A 34 14.12 -15.34 0.69
N ALA A 35 14.33 -15.76 -0.55
CA ALA A 35 15.47 -15.34 -1.33
C ALA A 35 15.45 -13.80 -1.53
N PRO A 36 16.62 -13.12 -1.63
CA PRO A 36 16.68 -11.65 -1.75
C PRO A 36 15.84 -11.07 -2.89
N ALA A 37 15.76 -11.74 -4.03
CA ALA A 37 14.92 -11.31 -5.15
C ALA A 37 13.43 -11.34 -4.79
N THR A 38 12.97 -12.37 -4.08
CA THR A 38 11.60 -12.50 -3.57
C THR A 38 11.31 -11.47 -2.49
N VAL A 39 12.29 -11.11 -1.67
CA VAL A 39 12.15 -9.99 -0.71
C VAL A 39 11.92 -8.68 -1.46
N ALA A 40 12.69 -8.38 -2.52
CA ALA A 40 12.50 -7.18 -3.32
C ALA A 40 11.10 -7.12 -3.96
N GLU A 41 10.62 -8.23 -4.52
CA GLU A 41 9.26 -8.35 -5.05
C GLU A 41 8.21 -8.08 -3.97
N LYS A 42 8.35 -8.67 -2.78
CA LYS A 42 7.43 -8.46 -1.66
C LYS A 42 7.46 -7.02 -1.13
N VAL A 43 8.63 -6.37 -1.13
CA VAL A 43 8.75 -4.94 -0.77
C VAL A 43 7.99 -4.07 -1.77
N LEU A 44 8.11 -4.32 -3.07
CA LEU A 44 7.36 -3.59 -4.10
C LEU A 44 5.85 -3.84 -3.98
N GLY A 45 5.44 -5.09 -3.83
CA GLY A 45 4.04 -5.46 -3.66
C GLY A 45 3.42 -4.82 -2.42
N LEU A 46 4.13 -4.87 -1.29
CA LEU A 46 3.68 -4.26 -0.03
C LEU A 46 3.65 -2.73 -0.13
N HIS A 47 4.64 -2.09 -0.78
CA HIS A 47 4.61 -0.66 -1.09
C HIS A 47 3.36 -0.29 -1.89
N GLY A 48 3.08 -1.01 -2.98
CA GLY A 48 1.91 -0.79 -3.83
C GLY A 48 0.59 -0.93 -3.05
N GLN A 49 0.47 -1.99 -2.23
CA GLN A 49 -0.71 -2.20 -1.40
C GLN A 49 -0.90 -1.09 -0.37
N LEU A 50 0.15 -0.66 0.32
CA LEU A 50 0.09 0.43 1.29
C LEU A 50 -0.37 1.74 0.64
N ALA A 51 0.25 2.10 -0.49
CA ALA A 51 -0.11 3.30 -1.25
C ALA A 51 -1.54 3.23 -1.77
N GLY A 52 -1.94 2.10 -2.36
CA GLY A 52 -3.28 1.88 -2.90
C GLY A 52 -4.39 1.91 -1.85
N HIS A 53 -4.08 1.56 -0.60
CA HIS A 53 -5.02 1.59 0.53
C HIS A 53 -4.88 2.84 1.41
N LEU A 54 -3.95 3.76 1.09
CA LEU A 54 -3.62 4.93 1.91
C LEU A 54 -3.16 4.60 3.34
N VAL A 55 -2.63 3.38 3.55
CA VAL A 55 -2.19 2.86 4.86
C VAL A 55 -0.69 3.10 5.03
N SER A 56 -0.28 3.52 6.23
CA SER A 56 1.13 3.69 6.58
C SER A 56 1.76 2.37 7.05
N PRO A 57 3.10 2.21 6.93
CA PRO A 57 3.81 1.09 7.53
C PRO A 57 3.54 0.94 9.04
N GLU A 58 3.41 2.06 9.76
CA GLU A 58 3.13 2.05 11.20
C GLU A 58 1.77 1.44 11.52
N GLN A 59 0.72 1.79 10.76
CA GLN A 59 -0.61 1.20 10.95
C GLN A 59 -0.59 -0.33 10.77
N VAL A 60 0.23 -0.85 9.84
CA VAL A 60 0.40 -2.30 9.68
C VAL A 60 1.14 -2.92 10.86
N ARG A 61 2.17 -2.23 11.39
CA ARG A 61 2.92 -2.65 12.56
C ARG A 61 2.03 -2.72 13.81
N GLU A 62 1.26 -1.66 14.07
CA GLU A 62 0.28 -1.60 15.16
C GLU A 62 -0.76 -2.73 15.04
N HIS A 63 -1.29 -2.95 13.83
CA HIS A 63 -2.26 -4.02 13.59
C HIS A 63 -1.65 -5.41 13.85
N ALA A 64 -0.43 -5.67 13.37
CA ALA A 64 0.25 -6.95 13.59
C ALA A 64 0.50 -7.21 15.09
N MET A 65 0.93 -6.18 15.83
CA MET A 65 1.11 -6.26 17.28
C MET A 65 -0.21 -6.54 18.01
N ALA A 66 -1.27 -5.79 17.69
CA ALA A 66 -2.58 -5.96 18.30
C ALA A 66 -3.18 -7.35 18.02
N LEU A 67 -2.99 -7.88 16.81
CA LEU A 67 -3.40 -9.24 16.45
C LEU A 67 -2.65 -10.28 17.28
N ARG A 68 -1.32 -10.13 17.41
CA ARG A 68 -0.48 -11.05 18.19
C ARG A 68 -0.92 -11.06 19.66
N GLU A 69 -1.08 -9.89 20.26
CA GLU A 69 -1.57 -9.75 21.64
C GLU A 69 -2.94 -10.41 21.84
N SER A 70 -3.86 -10.18 20.90
CA SER A 70 -5.20 -10.78 20.94
C SER A 70 -5.15 -12.32 20.88
N VAL A 71 -4.26 -12.89 20.06
CA VAL A 71 -4.10 -14.36 19.98
C VAL A 71 -3.42 -14.91 21.23
N ASP A 72 -2.41 -14.22 21.75
CA ASP A 72 -1.67 -14.63 22.95
C ASP A 72 -2.54 -14.61 24.22
N ALA A 73 -3.55 -13.74 24.26
CA ALA A 73 -4.53 -13.67 25.34
C ALA A 73 -5.56 -14.82 25.33
N LEU A 74 -5.65 -15.62 24.26
CA LEU A 74 -6.61 -16.72 24.17
C LEU A 74 -6.20 -17.88 25.09
N PRO A 75 -7.17 -18.53 25.78
CA PRO A 75 -6.86 -19.64 26.67
C PRO A 75 -6.34 -20.86 25.88
N THR A 76 -5.22 -21.42 26.33
CA THR A 76 -4.72 -22.70 25.81
C THR A 76 -5.55 -23.86 26.36
N VAL A 77 -5.86 -24.86 25.54
CA VAL A 77 -6.50 -26.10 26.00
C VAL A 77 -5.47 -27.20 26.23
N ALA A 78 -5.67 -28.04 27.25
CA ALA A 78 -4.70 -29.06 27.69
C ALA A 78 -4.28 -30.09 26.63
N ARG A 79 -5.02 -30.20 25.52
CA ARG A 79 -4.70 -31.10 24.40
C ARG A 79 -3.84 -30.44 23.30
N MET A 80 -3.55 -29.14 23.40
CA MET A 80 -2.69 -28.45 22.44
C MET A 80 -1.23 -28.86 22.61
N ARG A 81 -0.55 -29.06 21.47
CA ARG A 81 0.91 -29.21 21.41
C ARG A 81 1.51 -27.86 21.04
N GLY A 82 1.94 -27.09 22.04
CA GLY A 82 2.49 -25.73 21.88
C GLY A 82 1.45 -24.61 22.06
N PRO A 83 1.88 -23.34 21.94
CA PRO A 83 1.04 -22.17 22.26
C PRO A 83 -0.09 -21.95 21.25
N TYR A 84 0.07 -22.42 20.01
CA TYR A 84 -0.90 -22.19 18.93
C TYR A 84 -1.22 -23.47 18.15
N TYR A 85 -2.44 -23.53 17.61
CA TYR A 85 -2.78 -24.45 16.53
C TYR A 85 -1.90 -24.17 15.30
N ALA A 86 -1.67 -25.19 14.46
CA ALA A 86 -0.79 -25.07 13.31
C ALA A 86 -1.22 -23.97 12.33
N ASP A 87 -2.53 -23.82 12.09
CA ASP A 87 -3.05 -22.81 11.18
C ASP A 87 -2.93 -21.40 11.76
N VAL A 88 -3.14 -21.24 13.07
CA VAL A 88 -2.95 -19.95 13.77
C VAL A 88 -1.48 -19.55 13.71
N ARG A 89 -0.56 -20.47 14.02
CA ARG A 89 0.88 -20.22 13.90
C ARG A 89 1.26 -19.79 12.48
N ARG A 90 0.75 -20.46 11.44
CA ARG A 90 1.03 -20.07 10.05
C ARG A 90 0.58 -18.63 9.74
N VAL A 91 -0.55 -18.19 10.26
CA VAL A 91 -1.02 -16.81 10.09
C VAL A 91 -0.10 -15.84 10.83
N LEU A 92 0.29 -16.15 12.06
CA LEU A 92 1.22 -15.32 12.84
C LEU A 92 2.59 -15.21 12.15
N ASP A 93 3.15 -16.33 11.67
CA ASP A 93 4.43 -16.34 10.96
C ASP A 93 4.41 -15.44 9.72
N VAL A 94 3.29 -15.43 8.97
CA VAL A 94 3.11 -14.53 7.81
C VAL A 94 3.04 -13.06 8.23
N GLN A 95 2.41 -12.76 9.36
CA GLN A 95 2.33 -11.39 9.90
C GLN A 95 3.69 -10.91 10.43
N ASP A 96 4.41 -11.77 11.15
CA ASP A 96 5.76 -11.49 11.67
C ASP A 96 6.73 -11.24 10.51
N ALA A 97 6.69 -12.07 9.46
CA ALA A 97 7.45 -11.86 8.24
C ALA A 97 7.09 -10.53 7.57
N ARG A 98 5.79 -10.19 7.45
CA ARG A 98 5.34 -8.90 6.90
C ARG A 98 5.86 -7.71 7.71
N ALA A 99 5.82 -7.80 9.04
CA ALA A 99 6.32 -6.76 9.93
C ALA A 99 7.82 -6.51 9.74
N GLN A 100 8.62 -7.56 9.51
CA GLN A 100 10.05 -7.42 9.21
C GLN A 100 10.34 -6.86 7.81
N LEU A 101 9.38 -6.90 6.88
CA LEU A 101 9.50 -6.24 5.57
C LEU A 101 9.22 -4.73 5.63
N LEU A 102 8.49 -4.24 6.64
CA LEU A 102 8.09 -2.83 6.74
C LEU A 102 9.27 -1.85 6.75
N PRO A 103 10.37 -2.08 7.51
CA PRO A 103 11.55 -1.21 7.45
C PRO A 103 12.20 -1.13 6.07
N LEU A 104 12.12 -2.19 5.26
CA LEU A 104 12.61 -2.17 3.87
C LEU A 104 11.68 -1.34 2.98
N VAL A 105 10.37 -1.41 3.20
CA VAL A 105 9.40 -0.54 2.49
C VAL A 105 9.64 0.93 2.84
N GLU A 106 9.85 1.24 4.12
CA GLU A 106 10.18 2.58 4.60
C GLU A 106 11.49 3.08 3.95
N ALA A 107 12.55 2.26 3.96
CA ALA A 107 13.83 2.59 3.32
C ALA A 107 13.71 2.75 1.80
N PHE A 108 12.88 1.94 1.13
CA PHE A 108 12.58 2.09 -0.29
C PHE A 108 11.89 3.41 -0.60
N ARG A 109 10.86 3.77 0.19
CA ARG A 109 10.15 5.05 0.04
C ARG A 109 11.08 6.24 0.30
N GLN A 110 11.96 6.14 1.29
CA GLN A 110 12.95 7.16 1.59
C GLN A 110 13.98 7.31 0.46
N LEU A 111 14.54 6.19 -0.03
CA LEU A 111 15.51 6.21 -1.13
C LEU A 111 14.93 6.84 -2.41
N LYS A 112 13.66 6.57 -2.71
CA LYS A 112 12.95 7.24 -3.81
C LYS A 112 12.79 8.75 -3.56
N ALA A 113 12.44 9.13 -2.34
CA ALA A 113 12.30 10.54 -1.97
C ALA A 113 13.63 11.30 -2.08
N ASP A 114 14.73 10.72 -1.59
CA ASP A 114 16.08 11.30 -1.68
C ASP A 114 16.56 11.45 -3.13
N ALA A 115 16.11 10.56 -4.02
CA ALA A 115 16.40 10.60 -5.44
C ALA A 115 15.38 11.43 -6.25
N GLU A 116 14.40 12.06 -5.59
CA GLU A 116 13.33 12.85 -6.22
C GLU A 116 12.60 12.07 -7.33
N VAL A 117 12.33 10.78 -7.07
CA VAL A 117 11.56 9.93 -7.98
C VAL A 117 10.26 9.46 -7.34
N VAL A 118 9.29 9.16 -8.20
CA VAL A 118 7.98 8.61 -7.83
C VAL A 118 7.64 7.46 -8.76
N ASP A 119 6.94 6.44 -8.25
CA ASP A 119 6.30 5.41 -9.06
C ASP A 119 4.79 5.65 -9.19
N PHE A 120 4.10 4.80 -9.95
CA PHE A 120 2.66 4.93 -10.16
C PHE A 120 1.84 4.82 -8.87
N ALA A 121 2.28 3.99 -7.92
CA ALA A 121 1.60 3.85 -6.64
C ALA A 121 1.73 5.15 -5.82
N ASP A 122 2.91 5.78 -5.82
CA ASP A 122 3.11 7.09 -5.21
C ASP A 122 2.20 8.16 -5.83
N GLN A 123 2.03 8.16 -7.16
CA GLN A 123 1.18 9.16 -7.84
C GLN A 123 -0.28 9.09 -7.35
N ALA A 124 -0.85 7.88 -7.26
CA ALA A 124 -2.22 7.70 -6.79
C ALA A 124 -2.37 8.13 -5.33
N GLU A 125 -1.45 7.71 -4.45
CA GLU A 125 -1.46 8.08 -3.04
C GLU A 125 -1.32 9.60 -2.85
N LEU A 126 -0.34 10.22 -3.51
CA LEU A 126 -0.06 11.64 -3.38
C LEU A 126 -1.22 12.49 -3.90
N ALA A 127 -1.80 12.13 -5.04
CA ALA A 127 -2.95 12.83 -5.59
C ALA A 127 -4.15 12.75 -4.64
N ALA A 128 -4.46 11.56 -4.11
CA ALA A 128 -5.54 11.37 -3.16
C ALA A 128 -5.36 12.24 -1.91
N ARG A 129 -4.17 12.18 -1.29
CA ARG A 129 -3.85 12.98 -0.10
C ARG A 129 -3.92 14.48 -0.37
N LEU A 130 -3.46 14.93 -1.53
CA LEU A 130 -3.53 16.34 -1.94
C LEU A 130 -4.99 16.79 -2.08
N ALA A 131 -5.82 16.04 -2.80
CA ALA A 131 -7.21 16.38 -3.02
C ALA A 131 -8.03 16.38 -1.71
N GLU A 132 -7.76 15.45 -0.79
CA GLU A 132 -8.41 15.42 0.53
C GLU A 132 -7.97 16.57 1.44
N SER A 133 -6.68 16.92 1.42
CA SER A 133 -6.12 17.92 2.34
C SER A 133 -6.40 19.36 1.92
N PHE A 134 -6.62 19.60 0.63
CA PHE A 134 -6.75 20.93 0.03
C PHE A 134 -8.04 21.02 -0.80
N PRO A 135 -9.19 21.37 -0.19
CA PRO A 135 -10.48 21.45 -0.87
C PRO A 135 -10.51 22.37 -2.10
N GLU A 136 -9.63 23.37 -2.15
CA GLU A 136 -9.44 24.26 -3.29
C GLU A 136 -9.06 23.53 -4.58
N VAL A 137 -8.37 22.39 -4.47
CA VAL A 137 -8.04 21.54 -5.63
C VAL A 137 -9.31 20.97 -6.23
N GLY A 138 -10.19 20.41 -5.40
CA GLY A 138 -11.48 19.90 -5.87
C GLY A 138 -12.37 20.99 -6.44
N ALA A 139 -12.40 22.18 -5.81
CA ALA A 139 -13.16 23.31 -6.33
C ALA A 139 -12.69 23.74 -7.72
N ALA A 140 -11.38 23.85 -7.94
CA ALA A 140 -10.80 24.20 -9.22
C ALA A 140 -11.11 23.16 -10.31
N GLU A 141 -11.01 21.86 -9.99
CA GLU A 141 -11.33 20.79 -10.93
C GLU A 141 -12.83 20.76 -11.30
N ARG A 142 -13.73 21.01 -10.33
CA ARG A 142 -15.19 21.10 -10.58
C ARG A 142 -15.59 22.34 -11.38
N GLU A 143 -14.86 23.45 -11.25
CA GLU A 143 -15.05 24.63 -12.11
C GLU A 143 -14.62 24.33 -13.55
N ARG A 144 -13.54 23.56 -13.71
CA ARG A 144 -12.96 23.24 -15.01
C ARG A 144 -13.76 22.21 -15.80
N PHE A 145 -14.28 21.18 -15.13
CA PHE A 145 -14.98 20.07 -15.77
C PHE A 145 -16.44 20.05 -15.33
N ALA A 146 -17.37 20.23 -16.26
CA ALA A 146 -18.80 20.28 -15.92
C ALA A 146 -19.43 18.89 -15.69
N VAL A 147 -18.85 17.85 -16.29
CA VAL A 147 -19.28 16.45 -16.21
C VAL A 147 -18.05 15.55 -16.24
N VAL A 148 -18.05 14.49 -15.43
CA VAL A 148 -16.99 13.47 -15.42
C VAL A 148 -17.58 12.10 -15.77
N LEU A 149 -16.90 11.38 -16.68
CA LEU A 149 -17.23 10.01 -17.04
C LEU A 149 -16.10 9.09 -16.56
N LEU A 150 -16.44 8.09 -15.76
CA LEU A 150 -15.52 7.07 -15.25
C LEU A 150 -15.84 5.75 -15.93
N ASP A 151 -14.88 5.22 -16.65
CA ASP A 151 -14.95 3.88 -17.26
C ASP A 151 -14.10 2.90 -16.44
N GLU A 152 -14.40 1.60 -16.56
CA GLU A 152 -13.73 0.52 -15.84
C GLU A 152 -13.67 0.74 -14.30
N TYR A 153 -14.74 1.28 -13.74
CA TYR A 153 -14.78 1.66 -12.32
C TYR A 153 -14.51 0.48 -11.37
N GLN A 154 -14.79 -0.75 -11.79
CA GLN A 154 -14.53 -1.96 -10.99
C GLN A 154 -13.04 -2.23 -10.71
N ASP A 155 -12.13 -1.61 -11.47
CA ASP A 155 -10.68 -1.77 -11.30
C ASP A 155 -10.03 -0.59 -10.56
N THR A 156 -10.85 0.27 -9.94
CA THR A 156 -10.38 1.45 -9.19
C THR A 156 -9.92 1.06 -7.78
N SER A 157 -8.66 1.39 -7.45
CA SER A 157 -8.11 1.22 -6.09
C SER A 157 -8.76 2.15 -5.06
N HIS A 158 -8.56 1.87 -3.77
CA HIS A 158 -9.10 2.73 -2.70
C HIS A 158 -8.57 4.16 -2.77
N ALA A 159 -7.27 4.36 -3.02
CA ALA A 159 -6.67 5.68 -3.19
C ALA A 159 -7.31 6.46 -4.36
N GLN A 160 -7.54 5.81 -5.50
CA GLN A 160 -8.20 6.45 -6.65
C GLN A 160 -9.67 6.78 -6.33
N LEU A 161 -10.38 5.91 -5.61
CA LEU A 161 -11.73 6.20 -5.17
C LEU A 161 -11.79 7.42 -4.25
N VAL A 162 -10.86 7.52 -3.30
CA VAL A 162 -10.72 8.66 -2.40
C VAL A 162 -10.43 9.94 -3.20
N LEU A 163 -9.48 9.90 -4.13
CA LEU A 163 -9.18 11.00 -5.04
C LEU A 163 -10.43 11.48 -5.80
N LEU A 164 -11.14 10.55 -6.46
CA LEU A 164 -12.32 10.87 -7.26
C LEU A 164 -13.44 11.49 -6.41
N ARG A 165 -13.63 10.98 -5.19
CA ARG A 165 -14.61 11.54 -4.24
C ARG A 165 -14.22 12.93 -3.75
N ALA A 166 -12.94 13.17 -3.48
CA ALA A 166 -12.46 14.48 -3.05
C ALA A 166 -12.58 15.53 -4.18
N LEU A 167 -12.26 15.15 -5.41
CA LEU A 167 -12.33 16.05 -6.57
C LEU A 167 -13.75 16.27 -7.08
N PHE A 168 -14.54 15.22 -7.24
CA PHE A 168 -15.83 15.26 -7.95
C PHE A 168 -16.99 14.74 -7.09
N GLY A 169 -16.85 14.85 -5.77
CA GLY A 169 -17.94 14.61 -4.83
C GLY A 169 -18.98 15.73 -4.80
N GLU A 170 -19.71 15.83 -3.67
CA GLU A 170 -20.63 16.94 -3.37
C GLU A 170 -21.74 17.18 -4.41
N GLY A 171 -22.19 16.12 -5.09
CA GLY A 171 -23.26 16.21 -6.08
C GLY A 171 -22.81 16.67 -7.47
N HIS A 172 -21.50 16.71 -7.74
CA HIS A 172 -20.98 16.94 -9.09
C HIS A 172 -21.51 15.87 -10.07
N PRO A 173 -21.83 16.21 -11.34
CA PRO A 173 -22.30 15.24 -12.32
C PRO A 173 -21.22 14.22 -12.70
N VAL A 174 -21.31 13.02 -12.13
CA VAL A 174 -20.42 11.89 -12.41
C VAL A 174 -21.23 10.70 -12.92
N THR A 175 -20.82 10.12 -14.04
CA THR A 175 -21.32 8.83 -14.52
C THR A 175 -20.19 7.82 -14.45
N ALA A 176 -20.36 6.77 -13.64
CA ALA A 176 -19.40 5.66 -13.55
C ALA A 176 -20.00 4.39 -14.16
N VAL A 177 -19.24 3.74 -15.05
CA VAL A 177 -19.59 2.45 -15.64
C VAL A 177 -18.54 1.41 -15.28
N GLY A 178 -18.99 0.17 -15.12
CA GLY A 178 -18.14 -0.95 -14.78
C GLY A 178 -18.93 -2.24 -14.63
N ASP A 179 -18.27 -3.38 -14.84
CA ASP A 179 -18.87 -4.71 -14.73
C ASP A 179 -18.25 -5.48 -13.55
N PRO A 180 -19.01 -5.71 -12.45
CA PRO A 180 -18.52 -6.50 -11.31
C PRO A 180 -18.08 -7.92 -11.69
N CYS A 181 -18.66 -8.51 -12.74
CA CYS A 181 -18.29 -9.84 -13.23
C CYS A 181 -16.96 -9.84 -14.00
N GLN A 182 -16.42 -8.67 -14.34
CA GLN A 182 -15.14 -8.49 -15.03
C GLN A 182 -14.06 -7.85 -14.14
N SER A 183 -14.28 -7.78 -12.82
CA SER A 183 -13.20 -7.43 -11.89
C SER A 183 -12.19 -8.58 -11.82
N ILE A 184 -11.32 -8.63 -12.83
CA ILE A 184 -10.25 -9.62 -12.97
C ILE A 184 -8.95 -9.16 -12.31
N TYR A 185 -8.91 -7.93 -11.78
CA TYR A 185 -7.74 -7.34 -11.14
C TYR A 185 -7.90 -7.15 -9.62
N GLY A 186 -8.87 -7.79 -8.96
CA GLY A 186 -9.03 -7.72 -7.50
C GLY A 186 -7.84 -8.21 -6.66
N TRP A 187 -6.78 -8.72 -7.31
CA TRP A 187 -5.50 -9.11 -6.72
C TRP A 187 -4.37 -8.07 -6.89
N ARG A 188 -4.62 -6.96 -7.61
CA ARG A 188 -3.70 -5.82 -7.74
C ARG A 188 -3.84 -4.83 -6.59
#